data_AF-A0AAE0CN92-F1
#
_entry.id   AF-A0AAE0CN92-F1
#
_cell.length_a   1.000
_cell.length_b   1.000
_cell.length_c   1.000
_cell.angle_alpha   90.00
_cell.angle_beta   90.00
_cell.angle_gamma   90.00
#
_symmetry.space_group_name_H-M   'P 1'
#
loop_
_entity.id
_entity.type
_entity.pdbx_description
1 polymer ?
#
loop_
_entity_poly.entity_id
_entity_poly.type
_entity_poly.pdbx_seq_one_letter_code
_entity_poly.pdbx_strand_id
1 'polypeptide(L)'
;MADTVLGAVFAELLKVVTDVISESIQFQSELEKLKSTVESITPNLLEIERLNIKLKISEQETAELKEELIKGAELVRKCSEVKCCYFKRVYYADKLVKLNQSIEKICKVDMLTQLIRDNKKILEKVEEIGKKIDRDGGVFNRVEIDELCSAPNPAEITPGLITDNKKIMEKVEEIGVNIQTEVITEQKDLGASGRYRG
;
A
#
# COMPACT_ATOMS: atom_id res chain seq x y z
N MET A 1 -1.17 -20.97 6.24
CA MET A 1 -0.80 -19.55 6.33
C MET A 1 0.49 -19.39 5.58
N ALA A 2 0.58 -18.42 4.67
CA ALA A 2 1.85 -18.10 4.06
C ALA A 2 2.72 -17.52 5.18
N ASP A 3 3.80 -18.20 5.54
CA ASP A 3 4.80 -17.68 6.47
C ASP A 3 5.57 -16.59 5.72
N THR A 4 5.02 -15.38 5.71
CA THR A 4 5.64 -14.23 5.10
C THR A 4 6.43 -13.44 6.13
N VAL A 5 7.54 -12.84 5.70
CA VAL A 5 8.45 -12.11 6.61
C VAL A 5 7.74 -10.90 7.23
N LEU A 6 6.93 -10.15 6.47
CA LEU A 6 6.19 -9.01 7.03
C LEU A 6 5.15 -9.47 8.06
N GLY A 7 4.41 -10.55 7.75
CA GLY A 7 3.41 -11.10 8.66
C GLY A 7 4.01 -11.59 9.98
N ALA A 8 5.17 -12.23 9.93
CA ALA A 8 5.89 -12.65 11.13
C ALA A 8 6.33 -11.44 11.99
N VAL A 9 6.83 -10.38 11.37
CA VAL A 9 7.26 -9.16 12.07
C VAL A 9 6.06 -8.44 12.72
N PHE A 10 4.92 -8.37 12.02
CA PHE A 10 3.68 -7.84 12.58
C PHE A 10 3.19 -8.61 13.80
N ALA A 11 3.14 -9.93 13.67
CA ALA A 11 2.73 -10.81 14.75
C ALA A 11 3.64 -10.67 15.98
N GLU A 12 4.95 -10.56 15.76
CA GLU A 12 5.91 -10.38 16.85
C GLU A 12 5.71 -9.04 17.58
N LEU A 13 5.55 -7.93 16.85
CA LEU A 13 5.28 -6.63 17.47
C LEU A 13 3.97 -6.64 18.25
N LEU A 14 2.88 -7.14 17.66
CA LEU A 14 1.56 -7.22 18.32
C LEU A 14 1.60 -8.06 19.60
N LYS A 15 2.31 -9.19 19.56
CA LYS A 15 2.52 -10.05 20.71
C LYS A 15 3.23 -9.29 21.82
N VAL A 16 4.40 -8.72 21.52
CA VAL A 16 5.23 -7.99 22.50
C VAL A 16 4.44 -6.80 23.10
N VAL A 17 3.69 -6.06 22.30
CA VAL A 17 2.86 -4.95 22.79
C VAL A 17 1.75 -5.46 23.72
N THR A 18 1.07 -6.53 23.35
CA THR A 18 0.01 -7.13 24.18
C THR A 18 0.55 -7.63 25.51
N ASP A 19 1.69 -8.31 25.49
CA ASP A 19 2.37 -8.83 26.69
C ASP A 19 2.70 -7.67 27.64
N VAL A 20 3.36 -6.62 27.14
CA VAL A 20 3.76 -5.46 27.97
C VAL A 20 2.56 -4.68 28.51
N ILE A 21 1.48 -4.52 27.75
CA ILE A 21 0.23 -3.89 28.24
C ILE A 21 -0.34 -4.69 29.42
N SER A 22 -0.31 -6.03 29.34
CA SER A 22 -0.85 -6.90 30.40
C SER A 22 -0.03 -6.85 31.69
N GLU A 23 1.27 -6.59 31.58
CA GLU A 23 2.22 -6.61 32.70
C GLU A 23 2.47 -5.22 33.32
N SER A 24 2.19 -4.13 32.60
CA SER A 24 2.61 -2.78 32.99
C SER A 24 1.53 -1.71 32.76
N ILE A 25 1.28 -0.91 33.80
CA ILE A 25 0.45 0.32 33.73
C ILE A 25 1.26 1.48 33.07
N GLN A 26 2.59 1.38 33.03
CA GLN A 26 3.42 2.40 32.39
C GLN A 26 3.27 2.32 30.86
N PHE A 27 3.16 3.48 30.22
CA PHE A 27 3.05 3.63 28.76
C PHE A 27 1.77 3.06 28.15
N GLN A 28 0.76 2.73 28.97
CA GLN A 28 -0.46 2.07 28.50
C GLN A 28 -1.12 2.84 27.36
N SER A 29 -1.22 4.17 27.44
CA SER A 29 -1.84 4.96 26.37
C SER A 29 -1.06 4.89 25.06
N GLU A 30 0.27 4.97 25.11
CA GLU A 30 1.14 4.90 23.95
C GLU A 30 1.14 3.49 23.32
N LEU A 31 1.16 2.46 24.16
CA LEU A 31 1.16 1.05 23.73
C LEU A 31 -0.19 0.65 23.12
N GLU A 32 -1.31 1.08 23.69
CA GLU A 32 -2.65 0.81 23.12
C GLU A 32 -2.83 1.50 21.76
N LYS A 33 -2.30 2.71 21.60
CA LYS A 33 -2.29 3.40 20.29
C LYS A 33 -1.43 2.66 19.28
N LEU A 34 -0.26 2.19 19.69
CA LEU A 34 0.62 1.38 18.83
C LEU A 34 -0.07 0.08 18.41
N LYS A 35 -0.66 -0.63 19.37
CA LYS A 35 -1.43 -1.85 19.11
C LYS A 35 -2.53 -1.61 18.09
N SER A 36 -3.39 -0.62 18.34
CA SER A 36 -4.50 -0.28 17.45
C SER A 36 -4.02 0.10 16.05
N THR A 37 -2.95 0.88 15.94
CA THR A 37 -2.35 1.24 14.65
C THR A 37 -1.90 -0.01 13.91
N VAL A 38 -1.13 -0.89 14.56
CA VAL A 38 -0.61 -2.12 13.96
C VAL A 38 -1.74 -3.07 13.54
N GLU A 39 -2.75 -3.28 14.39
CA GLU A 39 -3.93 -4.10 14.07
C GLU A 39 -4.68 -3.56 12.85
N SER A 40 -4.84 -2.23 12.76
CA SER A 40 -5.58 -1.60 11.66
C SER A 40 -4.90 -1.74 10.29
N ILE A 41 -3.56 -1.70 10.24
CA ILE A 41 -2.81 -1.74 8.98
C ILE A 41 -2.48 -3.16 8.51
N THR A 42 -2.38 -4.11 9.44
CA THR A 42 -1.99 -5.51 9.16
C THR A 42 -2.76 -6.15 7.99
N PRO A 43 -4.12 -6.12 7.93
CA PRO A 43 -4.85 -6.84 6.89
C PRO A 43 -4.52 -6.36 5.48
N ASN A 44 -4.41 -5.04 5.28
CA ASN A 44 -4.13 -4.44 3.98
C ASN A 44 -2.70 -4.75 3.53
N LEU A 45 -1.74 -4.73 4.45
CA LEU A 45 -0.34 -4.95 4.14
C LEU A 45 -0.01 -6.41 3.86
N LEU A 46 -0.68 -7.35 4.51
CA LEU A 46 -0.58 -8.77 4.17
C LEU A 46 -1.10 -9.05 2.75
N GLU A 47 -2.17 -8.36 2.34
CA GLU A 47 -2.66 -8.47 0.96
C GLU A 47 -1.67 -7.86 -0.04
N ILE A 48 -1.06 -6.71 0.27
CA ILE A 48 0.01 -6.12 -0.55
C ILE A 48 1.18 -7.08 -0.70
N GLU A 49 1.65 -7.70 0.37
CA GLU A 49 2.75 -8.67 0.30
C GLU A 49 2.38 -9.90 -0.54
N ARG A 50 1.14 -10.40 -0.39
CA ARG A 50 0.62 -11.50 -1.23
C ARG A 50 0.59 -11.13 -2.71
N LEU A 51 0.16 -9.91 -3.03
CA LEU A 51 0.15 -9.38 -4.39
C LEU A 51 1.57 -9.21 -4.94
N ASN A 52 2.49 -8.70 -4.13
CA ASN A 52 3.90 -8.55 -4.51
C ASN A 52 4.54 -9.89 -4.86
N ILE A 53 4.30 -10.93 -4.05
CA ILE A 53 4.76 -12.30 -4.35
C ILE A 53 4.16 -12.79 -5.68
N LYS A 54 2.84 -12.63 -5.87
CA LYS A 54 2.14 -13.06 -7.08
C LYS A 54 2.64 -12.35 -8.35
N LEU A 55 2.92 -11.05 -8.24
CA LEU A 55 3.38 -10.19 -9.33
C LEU A 55 4.90 -10.18 -9.49
N LYS A 56 5.64 -10.89 -8.61
CA LYS A 56 7.11 -10.89 -8.54
C LYS A 56 7.69 -9.48 -8.39
N ILE A 57 7.01 -8.63 -7.64
CA ILE A 57 7.44 -7.28 -7.29
C ILE A 57 8.40 -7.36 -6.10
N SER A 58 9.45 -6.53 -6.11
CA SER A 58 10.44 -6.47 -5.05
C SER A 58 9.82 -6.07 -3.71
N GLU A 59 10.27 -6.68 -2.61
CA GLU A 59 9.87 -6.29 -1.25
C GLU A 59 10.47 -4.95 -0.79
N GLN A 60 11.23 -4.26 -1.65
CA GLN A 60 11.86 -2.98 -1.32
C GLN A 60 10.84 -1.91 -0.88
N GLU A 61 9.61 -1.97 -1.38
CA GLU A 61 8.53 -1.04 -1.01
C GLU A 61 8.08 -1.17 0.44
N THR A 62 8.20 -2.38 1.02
CA THR A 62 7.81 -2.65 2.42
C THR A 62 9.01 -2.80 3.35
N ALA A 63 10.23 -2.68 2.86
CA ALA A 63 11.46 -2.86 3.64
C ALA A 63 11.59 -1.85 4.80
N GLU A 64 11.31 -0.56 4.53
CA GLU A 64 11.35 0.48 5.57
C GLU A 64 10.32 0.22 6.66
N LEU A 65 9.12 -0.23 6.28
CA LEU A 65 8.09 -0.62 7.25
C LEU A 65 8.53 -1.83 8.09
N LYS A 66 9.09 -2.87 7.46
CA LYS A 66 9.63 -4.04 8.18
C LYS A 66 10.65 -3.61 9.23
N GLU A 67 11.56 -2.72 8.86
CA GLU A 67 12.60 -2.24 9.77
C GLU A 67 12.01 -1.47 10.97
N GLU A 68 11.04 -0.58 10.74
CA GLU A 68 10.38 0.16 11.82
C GLU A 68 9.60 -0.77 12.76
N LEU A 69 8.94 -1.80 12.25
CA LEU A 69 8.24 -2.78 13.09
C LEU A 69 9.20 -3.60 13.96
N ILE A 70 10.36 -4.01 13.41
CA ILE A 70 11.42 -4.70 14.18
C ILE A 70 11.96 -3.81 15.29
N LYS A 71 12.31 -2.56 14.96
CA LYS A 71 12.74 -1.55 15.96
C LYS A 71 11.66 -1.33 17.02
N GLY A 72 10.40 -1.35 16.60
CA GLY A 72 9.26 -1.23 17.50
C GLY A 72 9.20 -2.34 18.53
N ALA A 73 9.39 -3.59 18.11
CA ALA A 73 9.36 -4.72 19.03
C ALA A 73 10.49 -4.62 20.07
N GLU A 74 11.70 -4.25 19.65
CA GLU A 74 12.81 -4.00 20.56
C GLU A 74 12.55 -2.83 21.53
N LEU A 75 11.94 -1.76 21.04
CA LEU A 75 11.61 -0.60 21.86
C LEU A 75 10.61 -0.97 22.96
N VAL A 76 9.55 -1.70 22.61
CA VAL A 76 8.51 -2.10 23.55
C VAL A 76 9.06 -3.04 24.63
N ARG A 77 9.96 -3.98 24.27
CA ARG A 77 10.68 -4.78 25.27
C ARG A 77 11.48 -3.92 26.24
N LYS A 78 12.16 -2.88 25.76
CA LYS A 78 12.91 -1.94 26.64
C LYS A 78 11.99 -1.16 27.57
N CYS A 79 10.72 -0.92 27.19
CA CYS A 79 9.75 -0.24 28.04
C CYS A 79 9.39 -1.06 29.29
N SER A 80 9.32 -2.39 29.21
CA SER A 80 9.00 -3.24 30.37
C SER A 80 10.12 -3.26 31.43
N GLU A 81 11.36 -2.97 31.02
CA GLU A 81 12.52 -2.89 31.90
C GLU A 81 12.59 -1.58 32.72
N VAL A 82 11.75 -0.58 32.42
CA VAL A 82 11.81 0.75 33.05
C VAL A 82 11.22 0.70 34.47
N LYS A 83 12.11 0.54 35.45
CA LYS A 83 11.77 0.59 36.89
C LYS A 83 11.93 2.01 37.43
N CYS A 84 10.80 2.73 37.58
CA CYS A 84 10.62 3.95 38.39
C CYS A 84 11.39 5.23 37.99
N CYS A 85 12.21 5.23 36.93
CA CYS A 85 12.94 6.44 36.52
C CYS A 85 12.06 7.37 35.66
N TYR A 86 11.64 8.52 36.21
CA TYR A 86 10.80 9.50 35.50
C TYR A 86 11.41 9.96 34.16
N PHE A 87 12.71 10.27 34.14
CA PHE A 87 13.39 10.67 32.89
C PHE A 87 13.36 9.58 31.82
N LYS A 88 13.63 8.32 32.20
CA LYS A 88 13.50 7.19 31.27
C LYS A 88 12.06 7.02 30.80
N ARG A 89 11.08 7.22 31.67
CA ARG A 89 9.67 7.16 31.28
C ARG A 89 9.34 8.19 30.20
N VAL A 90 9.66 9.47 30.43
CA VAL A 90 9.42 10.51 29.43
C VAL A 90 10.14 10.20 28.11
N TYR A 91 11.39 9.74 28.18
CA TYR A 91 12.18 9.35 27.01
C TYR A 91 11.57 8.20 26.21
N TYR A 92 11.15 7.12 26.88
CA TYR A 92 10.56 5.97 26.20
C TYR A 92 9.15 6.25 25.68
N ALA A 93 8.36 7.08 26.37
CA ALA A 93 7.07 7.54 25.88
C ALA A 93 7.22 8.33 24.57
N ASP A 94 8.16 9.29 24.51
CA ASP A 94 8.46 10.05 23.28
C ASP A 94 8.91 9.12 22.14
N LYS A 95 9.71 8.09 22.43
CA LYS A 95 10.09 7.09 21.43
C LYS A 95 8.91 6.27 20.91
N LEU A 96 7.99 5.85 21.78
CA LEU A 96 6.79 5.11 21.36
C LEU A 96 5.89 5.99 20.49
N VAL A 97 5.74 7.27 20.82
CA VAL A 97 5.02 8.24 19.98
C VAL A 97 5.67 8.37 18.60
N LYS A 98 6.99 8.54 18.55
CA LYS A 98 7.74 8.65 17.28
C LYS A 98 7.65 7.39 16.45
N LEU A 99 7.73 6.22 17.07
CA LEU A 99 7.52 4.94 16.39
C LEU A 99 6.14 4.88 15.76
N ASN A 100 5.08 5.19 16.51
CA ASN A 100 3.72 5.16 15.98
C ASN A 100 3.56 6.12 14.80
N GLN A 101 4.08 7.34 14.92
CA GLN A 101 4.08 8.34 13.84
C GLN A 101 4.86 7.89 12.62
N SER A 102 5.99 7.20 12.81
CA SER A 102 6.81 6.63 11.73
C SER A 102 6.03 5.58 10.93
N ILE A 103 5.41 4.62 11.64
CA ILE A 103 4.56 3.58 11.03
C ILE A 103 3.39 4.22 10.28
N GLU A 104 2.68 5.16 10.91
CA GLU A 104 1.56 5.84 10.27
C GLU A 104 1.98 6.62 9.03
N LYS A 105 3.13 7.32 9.08
CA LYS A 105 3.65 8.07 7.96
C LYS A 105 3.98 7.14 6.79
N ILE A 106 4.68 6.05 7.03
CA ILE A 106 5.05 5.09 5.98
C ILE A 106 3.77 4.55 5.31
N CYS A 107 2.81 4.10 6.11
CA CYS A 107 1.57 3.50 5.59
C CYS A 107 0.64 4.51 4.90
N LYS A 108 0.50 5.73 5.43
CA LYS A 108 -0.49 6.70 4.94
C LYS A 108 0.06 7.68 3.91
N VAL A 109 1.35 8.01 3.99
CA VAL A 109 1.97 9.06 3.17
C VAL A 109 2.90 8.44 2.14
N ASP A 110 3.85 7.62 2.58
CA ASP A 110 4.90 7.12 1.69
C ASP A 110 4.31 6.09 0.71
N MET A 111 3.46 5.17 1.17
CA MET A 111 2.74 4.23 0.30
C MET A 111 1.76 4.94 -0.66
N LEU A 112 1.07 5.99 -0.22
CA LEU A 112 0.21 6.78 -1.10
C LEU A 112 1.01 7.47 -2.20
N THR A 113 2.18 8.00 -1.85
CA THR A 113 3.09 8.63 -2.82
C THR A 113 3.59 7.62 -3.84
N GLN A 114 3.94 6.40 -3.39
CA GLN A 114 4.32 5.30 -4.28
C GLN A 114 3.16 4.93 -5.22
N LEU A 115 1.94 4.76 -4.72
CA LEU A 115 0.75 4.49 -5.53
C LEU A 115 0.56 5.53 -6.64
N ILE A 116 0.65 6.83 -6.31
CA ILE A 116 0.52 7.92 -7.30
C ILE A 116 1.60 7.81 -8.37
N ARG A 117 2.85 7.59 -7.96
CA ARG A 117 3.99 7.44 -8.86
C ARG A 117 3.81 6.24 -9.80
N ASP A 118 3.38 5.11 -9.26
CA ASP A 118 3.29 3.87 -10.03
C ASP A 118 2.08 3.91 -10.98
N ASN A 119 0.97 4.55 -10.59
CA ASN A 119 -0.13 4.88 -11.51
C ASN A 119 0.32 5.78 -12.67
N LYS A 120 1.19 6.78 -12.43
CA LYS A 120 1.74 7.61 -13.52
C LYS A 120 2.63 6.81 -14.47
N LYS A 121 3.46 5.90 -13.96
CA LYS A 121 4.27 5.00 -14.80
C LYS A 121 3.40 4.04 -15.60
N ILE A 122 2.30 3.54 -15.02
CA ILE A 122 1.32 2.72 -15.74
C ILE A 122 0.72 3.52 -16.89
N LEU A 123 0.27 4.75 -16.65
CA LEU A 123 -0.29 5.61 -17.68
C LEU A 123 0.70 5.88 -18.82
N GLU A 124 1.96 6.20 -18.49
CA GLU A 124 3.03 6.40 -19.47
C GLU A 124 3.23 5.15 -20.36
N LYS A 125 3.30 3.96 -19.74
CA LYS A 125 3.44 2.70 -20.47
C LYS A 125 2.23 2.38 -21.34
N VAL A 126 1.01 2.66 -20.86
CA VAL A 126 -0.23 2.45 -21.63
C VAL A 126 -0.26 3.39 -22.84
N GLU A 127 0.17 4.64 -22.69
CA GLU A 127 0.27 5.58 -23.79
C GLU A 127 1.32 5.14 -24.83
N GLU A 128 2.46 4.62 -24.37
CA GLU A 128 3.48 4.04 -25.26
C GLU A 128 2.93 2.86 -26.07
N ILE A 129 2.16 1.98 -25.41
CA ILE A 129 1.48 0.84 -26.06
C ILE A 129 0.48 1.36 -27.10
N GLY A 130 -0.35 2.35 -26.77
CA GLY A 130 -1.28 2.98 -27.71
C GLY A 130 -0.57 3.49 -28.96
N LYS A 131 0.53 4.23 -28.79
CA LYS A 131 1.36 4.75 -29.91
C LYS A 131 2.01 3.66 -30.75
N LYS A 132 2.28 2.46 -30.20
CA LYS A 132 2.81 1.33 -30.97
C LYS A 132 1.71 0.65 -31.77
N ILE A 133 0.53 0.46 -31.17
CA ILE A 133 -0.66 -0.09 -31.86
C ILE A 133 -1.06 0.82 -33.04
N ASP A 134 -1.04 2.14 -32.84
CA ASP A 134 -1.36 3.12 -33.89
C ASP A 134 -0.36 3.13 -35.04
N ARG A 135 0.94 2.89 -34.76
CA ARG A 135 2.00 2.88 -35.78
C ARG A 135 2.09 1.57 -36.56
N ASP A 136 1.83 0.43 -35.91
CA ASP A 136 1.87 -0.89 -36.55
C ASP A 136 0.53 -1.28 -37.21
N GLY A 137 -0.45 -0.37 -37.20
CA GLY A 137 -1.72 -0.55 -37.93
C GLY A 137 -2.44 -1.85 -37.62
N GLY A 138 -2.38 -2.36 -36.38
CA GLY A 138 -3.11 -3.56 -35.96
C GLY A 138 -2.93 -4.80 -36.86
N VAL A 139 -1.81 -4.98 -37.54
CA VAL A 139 -1.59 -6.16 -38.39
C VAL A 139 -1.13 -7.34 -37.51
N PHE A 140 -2.08 -8.13 -37.03
CA PHE A 140 -1.79 -9.53 -36.70
C PHE A 140 -1.21 -10.18 -37.97
N ASN A 141 0.02 -10.69 -37.88
CA ASN A 141 0.69 -11.40 -38.97
C ASN A 141 -0.28 -12.38 -39.64
N ARG A 142 -0.75 -12.05 -40.86
CA ARG A 142 -1.16 -13.09 -41.81
C ARG A 142 0.11 -13.89 -42.07
N VAL A 143 0.15 -15.11 -41.55
CA VAL A 143 0.94 -16.16 -42.20
C VAL A 143 0.48 -16.15 -43.66
N GLU A 144 1.36 -15.78 -44.59
CA GLU A 144 1.12 -15.90 -46.02
C GLU A 144 0.99 -17.40 -46.32
N ILE A 145 -0.24 -17.88 -46.31
CA ILE A 145 -0.61 -19.15 -46.94
C ILE A 145 -0.97 -18.75 -48.36
N ASP A 146 -0.04 -19.07 -49.27
CA ASP A 146 -0.24 -18.93 -50.71
C ASP A 146 -1.44 -19.81 -51.15
N GLU A 147 -2.14 -19.33 -52.17
CA GLU A 147 -3.27 -19.96 -52.88
C GLU A 147 -4.72 -19.89 -52.31
N LEU A 148 -5.51 -19.08 -53.04
CA LEU A 148 -6.92 -19.25 -53.43
C LEU A 148 -8.03 -18.97 -52.41
N CYS A 149 -8.51 -17.72 -52.40
CA CYS A 149 -9.92 -17.31 -52.61
C CYS A 149 -10.01 -15.78 -52.56
N SER A 150 -10.70 -15.13 -53.50
CA SER A 150 -10.99 -13.69 -53.43
C SER A 150 -11.84 -13.39 -52.20
N ALA A 151 -11.21 -13.02 -51.08
CA ALA A 151 -11.91 -12.60 -49.88
C ALA A 151 -12.48 -11.18 -50.07
N PRO A 152 -13.68 -10.88 -49.54
CA PRO A 152 -14.23 -9.53 -49.57
C PRO A 152 -13.34 -8.57 -48.76
N ASN A 153 -13.40 -7.28 -49.08
CA ASN A 153 -12.65 -6.22 -48.37
C ASN A 153 -12.73 -6.40 -46.84
N PRO A 154 -11.60 -6.19 -46.12
CA PRO A 154 -11.58 -6.33 -44.68
C PRO A 154 -12.64 -5.41 -44.07
N ALA A 155 -13.52 -5.97 -43.24
CA ALA A 155 -14.52 -5.21 -42.53
C ALA A 155 -13.82 -4.09 -41.75
N GLU A 156 -14.29 -2.85 -41.95
CA GLU A 156 -13.85 -1.70 -41.17
C GLU A 156 -13.88 -2.06 -39.68
N ILE A 157 -12.82 -1.67 -38.96
CA ILE A 157 -12.64 -1.92 -37.54
C ILE A 157 -13.98 -1.66 -36.83
N THR A 158 -14.56 -2.73 -36.27
CA THR A 158 -15.92 -2.67 -35.74
C THR A 158 -15.97 -1.58 -34.67
N PRO A 159 -16.87 -0.58 -34.80
CA PRO A 159 -16.95 0.54 -33.86
C PRO A 159 -17.07 0.13 -32.38
N GLY A 160 -17.56 -1.09 -32.13
CA GLY A 160 -17.66 -1.68 -30.80
C GLY A 160 -16.32 -1.74 -30.04
N LEU A 161 -15.23 -2.15 -30.67
CA LEU A 161 -13.95 -2.37 -29.96
C LEU A 161 -13.30 -1.04 -29.51
N ILE A 162 -13.36 -0.02 -30.38
CA ILE A 162 -12.90 1.34 -30.07
C ILE A 162 -13.75 1.96 -28.95
N THR A 163 -15.06 1.72 -29.00
CA THR A 163 -16.02 2.19 -27.99
C THR A 163 -15.77 1.52 -26.64
N ASP A 164 -15.45 0.22 -26.63
CA ASP A 164 -15.20 -0.53 -25.41
C ASP A 164 -13.88 -0.11 -24.75
N ASN A 165 -12.84 0.14 -25.53
CA ASN A 165 -11.57 0.67 -25.01
C ASN A 165 -11.73 2.07 -24.41
N LYS A 166 -12.52 2.95 -25.04
CA LYS A 166 -12.83 4.28 -24.50
C LYS A 166 -13.59 4.19 -23.17
N LYS A 167 -14.58 3.30 -23.07
CA LYS A 167 -15.31 3.05 -21.82
C LYS A 167 -14.41 2.48 -20.72
N ILE A 168 -13.45 1.62 -21.07
CA ILE A 168 -12.48 1.09 -20.11
C ILE A 168 -11.60 2.22 -19.60
N MET A 169 -11.11 3.10 -20.47
CA MET A 169 -10.29 4.25 -20.08
C MET A 169 -11.04 5.21 -19.16
N GLU A 170 -12.29 5.57 -19.50
CA GLU A 170 -13.15 6.41 -18.65
C GLU A 170 -13.38 5.77 -17.26
N LYS A 171 -13.60 4.45 -17.19
CA LYS A 171 -13.74 3.74 -15.91
C LYS A 171 -12.45 3.70 -15.10
N VAL A 172 -11.30 3.56 -15.75
CA VAL A 172 -10.00 3.58 -15.07
C VAL A 172 -9.72 4.96 -14.49
N GLU A 173 -10.07 6.03 -15.23
CA GLU A 173 -10.00 7.41 -14.73
C GLU A 173 -10.95 7.65 -13.56
N GLU A 174 -12.20 7.19 -13.66
CA GLU A 174 -13.21 7.29 -12.59
C GLU A 174 -12.76 6.58 -11.31
N ILE A 175 -12.26 5.36 -11.42
CA ILE A 175 -11.72 4.60 -10.29
C ILE A 175 -10.53 5.36 -9.65
N GLY A 176 -9.64 5.92 -10.47
CA GLY A 176 -8.51 6.71 -9.98
C GLY A 176 -8.94 7.95 -9.19
N VAL A 177 -9.97 8.67 -9.67
CA VAL A 177 -10.54 9.85 -9.00
C VAL A 177 -11.25 9.46 -7.70
N ASN A 178 -12.04 8.38 -7.69
CA ASN A 178 -12.72 7.93 -6.48
C ASN A 178 -11.75 7.50 -5.39
N ILE A 179 -10.71 6.75 -5.72
CA ILE A 179 -9.67 6.34 -4.76
C ILE A 179 -8.97 7.58 -4.17
N GLN A 180 -8.63 8.58 -5.00
CA GLN A 180 -8.06 9.83 -4.50
C GLN A 180 -9.01 10.57 -3.56
N THR A 181 -10.30 10.60 -3.90
CA THR A 181 -11.31 11.32 -3.13
C THR A 181 -11.55 10.65 -1.78
N GLU A 182 -11.73 9.33 -1.74
CA GLU A 182 -11.93 8.55 -0.51
C GLU A 182 -10.73 8.68 0.43
N VAL A 183 -9.51 8.55 -0.09
CA VAL A 183 -8.28 8.72 0.68
C VAL A 183 -8.15 10.13 1.25
N ILE A 184 -8.51 11.17 0.48
CA ILE A 184 -8.49 12.56 0.96
C ILE A 184 -9.55 12.78 2.06
N THR A 185 -10.74 12.20 1.94
CA THR A 185 -11.77 12.28 2.99
C THR A 185 -11.37 11.56 4.27
N GLU A 186 -10.80 10.35 4.20
CA GLU A 186 -10.32 9.63 5.39
C GLU A 186 -9.17 10.37 6.10
N GLN A 187 -8.26 10.99 5.34
CA GLN A 187 -7.18 11.81 5.90
C GLN A 187 -7.72 13.08 6.58
N LYS A 188 -8.80 13.66 6.07
CA LYS A 188 -9.44 14.87 6.63
C LYS A 188 -10.17 14.58 7.94
N ASP A 189 -10.83 13.43 8.04
CA ASP A 189 -11.55 13.01 9.24
C ASP A 189 -10.59 12.62 10.39
N LEU A 190 -9.45 12.02 10.06
CA LEU A 190 -8.37 11.76 11.02
C LEU A 190 -7.71 13.07 11.52
N GLY A 191 -7.62 14.11 10.68
CA GLY A 191 -7.10 15.43 11.06
C GLY A 191 -8.05 16.32 11.87
N ALA A 192 -9.36 16.02 11.85
CA ALA A 192 -10.37 16.77 12.61
C ALA A 192 -10.53 16.28 14.06
N SER A 193 -10.24 15.00 14.33
CA SER A 193 -10.33 14.41 15.67
C SER A 193 -9.22 14.91 16.63
N GLY A 194 -8.09 15.40 16.10
CA GLY A 194 -6.97 15.93 16.89
C GLY A 194 -7.12 17.37 17.41
N ARG A 195 -8.24 18.06 17.16
CA ARG A 195 -8.42 19.49 17.46
C ARG A 195 -9.46 19.85 18.52
N TYR A 196 -9.78 18.92 19.42
CA TYR A 196 -10.54 19.22 20.66
C TYR A 196 -9.90 18.58 21.89
N ARG A 197 -8.85 19.22 22.42
CA ARG A 197 -8.50 19.23 23.85
C ARG A 197 -7.79 20.55 24.16
N GLY A 198 -8.60 21.58 24.43
CA GLY A 198 -8.24 22.75 25.21
C GLY A 198 -9.08 22.74 26.48
#